data_AF-A0A1I0TI15-F1
#
_entry.id   AF-A0A1I0TI15-F1
#
_cell.length_a   1.000
_cell.length_b   1.000
_cell.length_c   1.000
_cell.angle_alpha   90.00
_cell.angle_beta   90.00
_cell.angle_gamma   90.00
#
_symmetry.space_group_name_H-M   'P 1'
#
loop_
_entity.id
_entity.type
_entity.pdbx_description
1 polymer ?
#
loop_
_entity_poly.entity_id
_entity_poly.type
_entity_poly.pdbx_seq_one_letter_code
_entity_poly.pdbx_strand_id
1 'polypeptide(L)'
;MIEGEQAFFIELKGSDLVEAVRQIMRTVEQLGKKLSGYRFEGRIIMTRVRTPNVKSTDRIKLEKMLRRTGGSLAVKVNWDEVEV
;
A
#
# COMPACT_ATOMS: atom_id res chain seq x y z
N MET A 1 -2.15 -24.83 -9.90
CA MET A 1 -2.07 -23.36 -9.79
C MET A 1 -0.62 -23.03 -9.52
N ILE A 2 0.06 -22.32 -10.42
CA ILE A 2 1.42 -21.86 -10.14
C ILE A 2 1.22 -20.69 -9.17
N GLU A 3 1.67 -20.85 -7.94
CA GLU A 3 1.65 -19.79 -6.95
C GLU A 3 2.64 -18.73 -7.44
N GLY A 4 2.14 -17.73 -8.20
CA GLY A 4 2.97 -16.67 -8.73
C GLY A 4 3.69 -15.95 -7.59
N GLU A 5 4.93 -15.55 -7.82
CA GLU A 5 5.74 -14.84 -6.82
C GLU A 5 5.01 -13.56 -6.36
N GLN A 6 5.17 -13.18 -5.09
CA GLN A 6 4.47 -12.04 -4.49
C GLN A 6 5.45 -10.92 -4.20
N ALA A 7 5.09 -9.68 -4.55
CA ALA A 7 5.87 -8.49 -4.21
C ALA A 7 5.08 -7.62 -3.23
N PHE A 8 5.69 -7.29 -2.09
CA PHE A 8 5.08 -6.48 -1.05
C PHE A 8 5.66 -5.07 -1.05
N PHE A 9 4.79 -4.08 -1.27
CA PHE A 9 5.11 -2.66 -1.19
C PHE A 9 4.60 -2.14 0.15
N ILE A 10 5.51 -1.96 1.12
CA ILE A 10 5.18 -1.58 2.48
C ILE A 10 5.68 -0.15 2.74
N GLU A 11 4.76 0.73 3.16
CA GLU A 11 5.09 2.09 3.59
C GLU A 11 4.77 2.26 5.08
N LEU A 12 5.75 2.76 5.83
CA LEU A 12 5.58 3.17 7.22
C LEU A 12 5.39 4.69 7.25
N LYS A 13 4.21 5.16 7.68
CA LYS A 13 3.91 6.58 7.64
C LYS A 13 3.16 7.02 8.88
N GLY A 14 3.62 8.06 9.56
CA GLY A 14 3.01 8.51 10.82
C GLY A 14 1.49 8.68 10.74
N SER A 15 1.04 9.78 10.13
CA SER A 15 -0.39 10.09 10.02
C SER A 15 -0.89 10.45 8.62
N ASP A 16 0.00 10.53 7.62
CA ASP A 16 -0.39 10.95 6.26
C ASP A 16 -0.64 9.74 5.33
N LEU A 17 -1.88 9.25 5.34
CA LEU A 17 -2.28 8.15 4.47
C LEU A 17 -2.17 8.49 2.97
N VAL A 18 -2.42 9.74 2.58
CA VAL A 18 -2.45 10.12 1.15
C VAL A 18 -1.04 10.12 0.59
N GLU A 19 -0.09 10.66 1.34
CA GLU A 19 1.31 10.63 0.95
C GLU A 19 1.82 9.19 0.87
N ALA A 20 1.48 8.33 1.84
CA ALA A 20 1.86 6.92 1.82
C ALA A 20 1.33 6.19 0.58
N VAL A 21 0.07 6.43 0.21
CA VAL A 21 -0.52 5.91 -1.03
C VAL A 21 0.27 6.36 -2.26
N ARG A 22 0.62 7.66 -2.35
CA ARG A 22 1.39 8.21 -3.48
C ARG A 22 2.79 7.62 -3.57
N GLN A 23 3.45 7.39 -2.43
CA GLN A 23 4.76 6.76 -2.37
C GLN A 23 4.71 5.33 -2.92
N ILE A 24 3.76 4.50 -2.45
CA ILE A 24 3.57 3.15 -3.00
C ILE A 24 3.28 3.19 -4.51
N MET A 25 2.38 4.08 -4.96
CA MET A 25 2.07 4.20 -6.39
C MET A 25 3.32 4.48 -7.24
N ARG A 26 4.15 5.44 -6.82
CA ARG A 26 5.42 5.77 -7.52
C ARG A 26 6.35 4.57 -7.56
N THR A 27 6.47 3.83 -6.48
CA THR A 27 7.31 2.62 -6.42
C THR A 27 6.80 1.53 -7.36
N VAL A 28 5.49 1.30 -7.41
CA VAL A 28 4.86 0.35 -8.35
C VAL A 28 5.08 0.79 -9.80
N GLU A 29 4.97 2.08 -10.10
CA GLU A 29 5.21 2.62 -11.45
C GLU A 29 6.67 2.44 -11.90
N GLN A 30 7.63 2.65 -10.99
CA GLN A 30 9.06 2.55 -11.28
C GLN A 30 9.56 1.10 -11.36
N LEU A 31 9.10 0.23 -10.46
CA LEU A 31 9.62 -1.13 -10.30
C LEU A 31 8.72 -2.21 -10.90
N GLY A 32 7.44 -1.92 -11.14
CA GLY A 32 6.45 -2.92 -11.54
C GLY A 32 6.80 -3.65 -12.83
N LYS A 33 7.44 -2.96 -13.79
CA LYS A 33 7.91 -3.61 -15.04
C LYS A 33 8.97 -4.69 -14.80
N LYS A 34 9.81 -4.52 -13.77
CA LYS A 34 10.86 -5.48 -13.40
C LYS A 34 10.32 -6.69 -12.64
N LEU A 35 9.10 -6.58 -12.10
CA LEU A 35 8.41 -7.59 -11.33
C LEU A 35 7.24 -8.18 -12.13
N SER A 36 7.37 -8.27 -13.45
CA SER A 36 6.35 -8.85 -14.31
C SER A 36 6.05 -10.30 -13.90
N GLY A 37 4.78 -10.65 -13.79
CA GLY A 37 4.33 -11.96 -13.33
C GLY A 37 4.14 -12.09 -11.82
N TYR A 38 4.58 -11.10 -11.03
CA TYR A 38 4.33 -11.08 -9.60
C TYR A 38 2.94 -10.52 -9.28
N ARG A 39 2.36 -11.01 -8.18
CA ARG A 39 1.18 -10.40 -7.55
C ARG A 39 1.63 -9.27 -6.62
N PHE A 40 1.13 -8.06 -6.83
CA PHE A 40 1.53 -6.89 -6.04
C PHE A 40 0.59 -6.67 -4.86
N GLU A 41 1.12 -6.77 -3.65
CA GLU A 41 0.43 -6.46 -2.41
C GLU A 41 0.91 -5.12 -1.85
N GLY A 42 -0.01 -4.29 -1.38
CA GLY A 42 0.29 -3.03 -0.70
C GLY A 42 0.01 -3.11 0.78
N ARG A 43 0.88 -2.53 1.62
CA ARG A 43 0.63 -2.35 3.05
C ARG A 43 1.05 -0.97 3.50
N ILE A 44 0.16 -0.28 4.20
CA ILE A 44 0.47 1.00 4.86
C ILE A 44 0.33 0.79 6.37
N ILE A 45 1.38 1.10 7.12
CA ILE A 45 1.36 1.04 8.59
C ILE A 45 1.42 2.46 9.11
N MET A 46 0.36 2.84 9.83
CA MET A 46 0.17 4.17 10.42
C MET A 46 0.44 4.16 11.92
N THR A 47 1.03 5.21 12.47
CA THR A 47 1.16 5.36 13.94
C THR A 47 -0.03 6.06 14.55
N ARG A 48 -0.71 6.94 13.81
CA ARG A 48 -1.95 7.60 14.23
C ARG A 48 -2.84 7.83 13.02
N VAL A 49 -4.12 7.50 13.10
CA VAL A 49 -5.08 7.91 12.08
C VAL A 49 -5.63 9.27 12.45
N ARG A 50 -5.22 10.33 11.75
CA ARG A 50 -6.10 11.50 11.63
C ARG A 50 -7.31 11.04 10.80
N THR A 51 -8.48 11.13 11.41
CA THR A 51 -9.80 10.63 10.99
C THR A 51 -10.17 10.88 9.51
N PRO A 52 -11.23 10.23 9.02
CA PRO A 52 -11.19 9.25 7.93
C PRO A 52 -10.99 9.93 6.56
N ASN A 53 -9.89 9.68 5.86
CA ASN A 53 -9.83 10.15 4.47
C ASN A 53 -10.60 9.20 3.56
N VAL A 54 -11.91 9.44 3.51
CA VAL A 54 -12.89 9.01 2.50
C VAL A 54 -12.17 8.71 1.20
N LYS A 55 -12.16 7.43 0.77
CA LYS A 55 -11.74 6.91 -0.54
C LYS A 55 -11.09 7.96 -1.45
N SER A 56 -9.87 8.40 -1.10
CA SER A 56 -9.21 9.41 -1.92
C SER A 56 -9.03 8.84 -3.33
N THR A 57 -9.11 9.69 -4.35
CA THR A 57 -8.90 9.27 -5.74
C THR A 57 -7.59 8.48 -5.89
N ASP A 58 -6.56 8.87 -5.13
CA ASP A 58 -5.27 8.19 -5.09
C ASP A 58 -5.36 6.79 -4.48
N ARG A 59 -6.11 6.61 -3.37
CA ARG A 59 -6.34 5.28 -2.78
C ARG A 59 -7.06 4.34 -3.76
N ILE A 60 -8.10 4.84 -4.44
CA ILE A 60 -8.82 4.07 -5.46
C ILE A 60 -7.88 3.69 -6.61
N LYS A 61 -7.01 4.60 -7.05
CA LYS A 61 -6.02 4.32 -8.10
C LYS A 61 -5.06 3.23 -7.66
N LEU A 62 -4.49 3.31 -6.46
CA LEU A 62 -3.60 2.28 -5.92
C LEU A 62 -4.30 0.92 -5.83
N GLU A 63 -5.51 0.85 -5.26
CA GLU A 63 -6.29 -0.39 -5.19
C GLU A 63 -6.54 -0.99 -6.58
N LYS A 64 -6.82 -0.16 -7.60
CA LYS A 64 -6.96 -0.62 -8.98
C LYS A 64 -5.64 -1.14 -9.56
N MET A 65 -4.52 -0.50 -9.26
CA MET A 65 -3.20 -0.94 -9.72
C MET A 65 -2.85 -2.32 -9.15
N LEU A 66 -3.01 -2.51 -7.84
CA LEU A 66 -2.73 -3.79 -7.17
C LEU A 66 -3.66 -4.90 -7.67
N ARG A 67 -4.96 -4.60 -7.81
CA ARG A 67 -5.96 -5.57 -8.30
C ARG A 67 -5.67 -6.08 -9.71
N ARG A 68 -5.08 -5.26 -10.60
CA ARG A 68 -4.69 -5.69 -11.96
C ARG A 68 -3.65 -6.81 -11.95
N THR A 69 -2.89 -6.94 -10.86
CA THR A 69 -1.92 -8.02 -10.65
C THR A 69 -2.46 -9.13 -9.76
N GLY A 70 -3.72 -9.03 -9.30
CA GLY A 70 -4.36 -9.99 -8.41
C GLY A 70 -4.19 -9.71 -6.91
N GLY A 71 -3.51 -8.62 -6.52
CA GLY A 71 -3.26 -8.30 -5.11
C GLY A 71 -4.21 -7.24 -4.53
N SER A 72 -3.88 -6.78 -3.32
CA SER A 72 -4.76 -5.97 -2.47
C SER A 72 -3.99 -4.92 -1.65
N LEU A 73 -4.70 -3.95 -1.07
CA LEU A 73 -4.13 -2.94 -0.16
C LEU A 73 -4.62 -3.18 1.26
N ALA A 74 -3.70 -3.38 2.20
CA ALA A 74 -3.96 -3.38 3.63
C ALA A 74 -3.51 -2.05 4.25
N VAL A 75 -4.35 -1.44 5.10
CA VAL A 75 -3.96 -0.31 5.94
C VAL A 75 -4.10 -0.74 7.39
N LYS A 76 -3.02 -0.61 8.16
CA LYS A 76 -2.95 -0.97 9.58
C LYS A 76 -2.59 0.26 10.38
N VAL A 77 -3.13 0.34 11.59
CA VAL A 77 -2.77 1.36 12.58
C VAL A 77 -2.10 0.61 13.71
N ASN A 78 -0.86 0.97 14.03
CA ASN A 78 -0.21 0.47 15.24
C ASN A 78 -0.74 1.34 16.38
N TRP A 79 -1.69 0.81 17.16
CA TRP A 79 -2.27 1.53 18.30
C TRP A 79 -1.44 1.39 19.58
N ASP A 80 -0.43 0.52 19.60
CA ASP A 80 0.36 0.22 20.80
C ASP A 80 1.87 0.23 20.48
N GLU A 81 2.68 0.61 21.49
CA GLU A 81 4.12 0.97 21.48
C GLU A 81 4.48 2.45 21.27
N VAL A 82 3.75 3.35 21.94
CA VAL A 82 4.40 4.56 22.50
C VAL A 82 4.19 4.54 24.01
N GLU A 83 4.84 3.59 24.68
CA GLU A 83 5.26 3.83 26.06
C GLU A 83 6.56 4.64 25.99
N VAL A 84 6.48 5.91 26.39
CA VAL A 84 7.64 6.77 26.68
C VAL A 84 8.01 6.64 28.14
#